data_AF-A0A317HET7-F1
#
_entry.id   AF-A0A317HET7-F1
#
_cell.length_a   1.000
_cell.length_b   1.000
_cell.length_c   1.000
_cell.angle_alpha   90.00
_cell.angle_beta   90.00
_cell.angle_gamma   90.00
#
_symmetry.space_group_name_H-M   'P 1'
#
loop_
_entity.id
_entity.type
_entity.pdbx_description
1 polymer ?
#
loop_
_entity_poly.entity_id
_entity_poly.type
_entity_poly.pdbx_seq_one_letter_code
_entity_poly.pdbx_strand_id
1 'polypeptide(L)'
;MPRPSHYRVYEVTQEDIDNGIANDSFYCPISNAINRTSPYLHRVQTDLASIRWSDLTKRKRYVFITPDIAQQFIIQYGEGKARPFTLKLPIAAQIVEMRPKIRTPEQKLRRQELEQLKRKRKARQKKTMNREGTIIGGRIMPTLNRQRYRQYGVQVLMKGG
;
A
#
# COMPACT_ATOMS: atom_id res chain seq x y z
N MET A 1 -27.54 29.26 2.79
CA MET A 1 -26.69 29.17 4.01
C MET A 1 -25.50 28.26 3.70
N PRO A 2 -24.25 28.73 3.83
CA PRO A 2 -23.09 27.85 3.68
C PRO A 2 -23.14 26.80 4.80
N ARG A 3 -23.15 25.51 4.44
CA ARG A 3 -23.03 24.42 5.42
C ARG A 3 -21.67 24.54 6.12
N PRO A 4 -21.58 24.37 7.45
CA PRO A 4 -20.29 24.34 8.13
C PRO A 4 -19.43 23.28 7.46
N SER A 5 -18.30 23.71 6.93
CA SER A 5 -17.39 22.85 6.18
C SER A 5 -16.57 22.03 7.17
N HIS A 6 -17.06 20.83 7.49
CA HIS A 6 -16.36 19.88 8.35
C HIS A 6 -15.17 19.26 7.59
N TYR A 7 -14.08 20.03 7.50
CA TYR A 7 -12.80 19.53 6.98
C TYR A 7 -12.08 18.73 8.06
N ARG A 8 -11.41 17.65 7.64
CA ARG A 8 -10.38 16.99 8.44
C ARG A 8 -9.04 17.58 8.07
N VAL A 9 -8.25 17.95 9.05
CA VAL A 9 -6.95 18.59 8.83
C VAL A 9 -5.87 17.63 9.30
N TYR A 10 -4.89 17.37 8.44
CA TYR A 10 -3.72 16.57 8.74
C TYR A 10 -2.48 17.34 8.32
N GLU A 11 -1.50 17.42 9.20
CA GLU A 11 -0.20 18.01 8.88
C GLU A 11 0.74 16.91 8.38
N VAL A 12 1.22 17.05 7.14
CA VAL A 12 2.25 16.17 6.57
C VAL A 12 3.60 16.80 6.88
N THR A 13 4.36 16.17 7.76
CA THR A 13 5.64 16.66 8.27
C THR A 13 6.82 16.09 7.48
N GLN A 14 8.04 16.60 7.73
CA GLN A 14 9.25 16.05 7.12
C GLN A 14 9.50 14.60 7.56
N GLU A 15 9.21 14.27 8.82
CA GLU A 15 9.32 12.91 9.34
C GLU A 15 8.41 11.93 8.58
N ASP A 16 7.20 12.35 8.20
CA ASP A 16 6.30 11.51 7.40
C ASP A 16 6.85 11.26 5.98
N ILE A 17 7.56 12.25 5.41
CA ILE A 17 8.22 12.19 4.10
C ILE A 17 9.39 11.22 4.15
N ASP A 18 10.24 11.36 5.16
CA ASP A 18 11.46 10.57 5.34
C ASP A 18 11.14 9.09 5.59
N ASN A 19 10.08 8.82 6.38
CA ASN A 19 9.59 7.47 6.64
C ASN A 19 8.68 6.91 5.52
N GLY A 20 8.40 7.71 4.49
CA GLY A 20 7.59 7.29 3.37
C GLY A 20 8.27 6.20 2.53
N ILE A 21 7.47 5.35 1.90
CA ILE A 21 7.95 4.41 0.89
C ILE A 21 7.34 4.77 -0.46
N ALA A 22 8.19 5.16 -1.41
CA ALA A 22 7.78 5.46 -2.78
C ALA A 22 7.05 4.27 -3.41
N ASN A 23 5.96 4.57 -4.13
CA ASN A 23 5.09 3.58 -4.78
C ASN A 23 4.35 2.61 -3.84
N ASP A 24 4.32 2.85 -2.52
CA ASP A 24 3.47 2.10 -1.60
C ASP A 24 2.37 2.99 -0.98
N SER A 25 1.12 2.75 -1.37
CA SER A 25 -0.04 3.49 -0.87
C SER A 25 -0.23 3.41 0.66
N PHE A 26 0.21 2.32 1.32
CA PHE A 26 0.07 2.16 2.77
C PHE A 26 1.10 2.97 3.56
N TYR A 27 2.27 3.22 2.96
CA TYR A 27 3.39 3.93 3.56
C TYR A 27 3.69 5.24 2.82
N CYS A 28 2.72 5.79 2.10
CA CYS A 28 2.82 7.13 1.53
C CYS A 28 2.94 8.15 2.69
N PRO A 29 3.70 9.26 2.54
CA PRO A 29 3.80 10.27 3.59
C PRO A 29 2.44 10.80 4.08
N ILE A 30 1.45 10.92 3.19
CA ILE A 30 0.08 11.30 3.58
C ILE A 30 -0.57 10.21 4.44
N SER A 31 -0.41 8.94 4.07
CA SER A 31 -0.92 7.81 4.87
C SER A 31 -0.25 7.75 6.24
N ASN A 32 1.07 8.02 6.31
CA ASN A 32 1.82 8.10 7.56
C ASN A 32 1.28 9.23 8.45
N ALA A 33 1.10 10.44 7.91
CA ALA A 33 0.54 11.58 8.64
C ALA A 33 -0.87 11.29 9.20
N ILE A 34 -1.73 10.63 8.41
CA ILE A 34 -3.07 10.22 8.84
C ILE A 34 -2.98 9.16 9.95
N ASN A 35 -2.13 8.14 9.80
CA ASN A 35 -1.95 7.11 10.83
C ASN A 35 -1.40 7.70 12.14
N ARG A 36 -0.44 8.63 12.05
CA ARG A 36 0.15 9.33 13.20
C ARG A 36 -0.90 10.17 13.93
N THR A 37 -1.72 10.90 13.20
CA THR A 37 -2.76 11.78 13.77
C THR A 37 -4.00 11.01 14.24
N SER A 38 -4.30 9.86 13.62
CA SER A 38 -5.52 9.07 13.87
C SER A 38 -5.19 7.58 13.93
N PRO A 39 -4.53 7.12 15.01
CA PRO A 39 -4.00 5.75 15.12
C PRO A 39 -5.08 4.66 15.20
N TYR A 40 -6.33 5.04 15.48
CA TYR A 40 -7.48 4.13 15.48
C TYR A 40 -7.99 3.78 14.07
N LEU A 41 -7.50 4.48 13.03
CA LEU A 41 -7.82 4.17 11.65
C LEU A 41 -6.99 2.98 11.17
N HIS A 42 -7.62 2.14 10.36
CA HIS A 42 -7.01 0.94 9.82
C HIS A 42 -6.99 0.99 8.31
N ARG A 43 -5.97 0.34 7.72
CA ARG A 43 -5.82 0.22 6.26
C ARG A 43 -5.92 1.58 5.56
N VAL A 44 -5.23 2.56 6.12
CA VAL A 44 -5.06 3.86 5.47
C VAL A 44 -4.23 3.66 4.20
N GLN A 45 -4.75 4.14 3.09
CA GLN A 45 -4.11 4.07 1.79
C GLN A 45 -4.34 5.38 1.06
N THR A 46 -3.29 5.86 0.41
CA THR A 46 -3.31 7.09 -0.39
C THR A 46 -2.75 6.79 -1.77
N ASP A 47 -3.49 7.20 -2.80
CA ASP A 47 -3.05 7.21 -4.19
C ASP A 47 -3.50 8.51 -4.88
N LEU A 48 -3.13 8.69 -6.16
CA LEU A 48 -3.44 9.91 -6.91
C LEU A 48 -4.95 10.18 -7.04
N ALA A 49 -5.79 9.14 -7.04
CA ALA A 49 -7.23 9.32 -7.23
C ALA A 49 -7.98 9.38 -5.89
N SER A 50 -7.53 8.61 -4.90
CA SER A 50 -8.27 8.42 -3.66
C SER A 50 -7.39 8.34 -2.41
N ILE A 51 -7.96 8.85 -1.31
CA ILE A 51 -7.51 8.58 0.05
C ILE A 51 -8.59 7.73 0.70
N ARG A 52 -8.22 6.61 1.32
CA ARG A 52 -9.18 5.67 1.90
C ARG A 52 -8.68 5.08 3.21
N TRP A 53 -9.61 4.84 4.13
CA TRP A 53 -9.33 4.18 5.39
C TRP A 53 -10.56 3.48 5.94
N SER A 54 -10.34 2.61 6.92
CA SER A 54 -11.37 1.87 7.64
C SER A 54 -11.38 2.29 9.11
N ASP A 55 -12.54 2.65 9.63
CA ASP A 55 -12.77 2.84 11.05
C ASP A 55 -13.46 1.59 11.59
N LEU A 56 -12.71 0.77 12.34
CA LEU A 56 -13.22 -0.49 12.88
C LEU A 56 -14.23 -0.27 14.02
N THR A 57 -14.14 0.85 14.74
CA THR A 57 -15.08 1.19 15.82
C THR A 57 -16.45 1.49 15.25
N LYS A 58 -16.50 2.25 14.14
CA LYS A 58 -17.73 2.59 13.43
C LYS A 58 -18.16 1.56 12.40
N ARG A 59 -17.32 0.55 12.14
CA ARG A 59 -17.49 -0.43 11.05
C ARG A 59 -17.77 0.24 9.70
N LYS A 60 -17.04 1.31 9.40
CA LYS A 60 -17.21 2.08 8.16
C LYS A 60 -15.88 2.22 7.42
N ARG A 61 -15.95 2.10 6.10
CA ARG A 61 -14.86 2.48 5.19
C ARG A 61 -15.18 3.83 4.58
N TYR A 62 -14.23 4.74 4.68
CA TYR A 62 -14.32 6.07 4.11
C TYR A 62 -13.42 6.14 2.88
N VAL A 63 -13.94 6.74 1.82
CA VAL A 63 -13.21 7.02 0.58
C VAL A 63 -13.38 8.50 0.27
N PHE A 64 -12.26 9.17 0.04
CA PHE A 64 -12.17 10.57 -0.30
C PHE A 64 -11.50 10.68 -1.66
N ILE A 65 -11.90 11.70 -2.43
CA ILE A 65 -11.15 12.11 -3.62
C ILE A 65 -9.89 12.82 -3.13
N THR A 66 -8.73 12.47 -3.69
CA THR A 66 -7.46 13.10 -3.33
C THR A 66 -7.47 14.55 -3.81
N PRO A 67 -7.33 15.55 -2.92
CA PRO A 67 -7.30 16.96 -3.33
C PRO A 67 -6.09 17.29 -4.21
N ASP A 68 -6.19 18.30 -5.07
CA ASP A 68 -5.13 18.66 -6.03
C ASP A 68 -3.76 18.89 -5.38
N ILE A 69 -3.73 19.55 -4.22
CA ILE A 69 -2.49 19.77 -3.47
C ILE A 69 -1.83 18.45 -3.04
N ALA A 70 -2.63 17.44 -2.68
CA ALA A 70 -2.13 16.12 -2.35
C ALA A 70 -1.68 15.35 -3.59
N GLN A 71 -2.37 15.51 -4.73
CA GLN A 71 -1.94 14.91 -6.00
C GLN A 71 -0.57 15.46 -6.43
N GLN A 72 -0.40 16.78 -6.40
CA GLN A 72 0.88 17.44 -6.69
C GLN A 72 1.97 16.97 -5.74
N PHE A 73 1.67 16.87 -4.45
CA PHE A 73 2.61 16.36 -3.46
C PHE A 73 3.06 14.91 -3.78
N ILE A 74 2.14 14.01 -4.15
CA ILE A 74 2.48 12.62 -4.49
C ILE A 74 3.43 12.57 -5.69
N ILE A 75 3.20 13.41 -6.70
CA ILE A 75 4.08 13.53 -7.88
C ILE A 75 5.46 14.04 -7.45
N GLN A 76 5.51 15.14 -6.70
CA GLN A 76 6.76 15.71 -6.20
C GLN A 76 7.54 14.76 -5.30
N TYR A 77 6.85 13.94 -4.50
CA TYR A 77 7.48 12.91 -3.66
C TYR A 77 8.16 11.84 -4.52
N GLY A 78 7.50 11.40 -5.60
CA GLY A 78 8.11 10.52 -6.60
C GLY A 78 9.36 11.12 -7.27
N GLU A 79 9.41 12.45 -7.39
CA GLU A 79 10.58 13.18 -7.92
C GLU A 79 11.64 13.55 -6.87
N GLY A 80 11.43 13.25 -5.59
CA GLY A 80 12.33 13.65 -4.50
C GLY A 80 12.29 15.14 -4.16
N LYS A 81 11.22 15.86 -4.50
CA LYS A 81 11.04 17.31 -4.29
C LYS A 81 9.91 17.67 -3.32
N ALA A 82 9.28 16.68 -2.70
CA ALA A 82 8.17 16.89 -1.78
C ALA A 82 8.58 17.76 -0.59
N ARG A 83 7.66 18.60 -0.14
CA ARG A 83 7.80 19.45 1.05
C ARG A 83 6.64 19.23 2.01
N PRO A 84 6.84 19.46 3.31
CA PRO A 84 5.76 19.45 4.30
C PRO A 84 4.61 20.35 3.89
N PHE A 85 3.38 19.92 4.13
CA PHE A 85 2.18 20.70 3.82
C PHE A 85 0.99 20.29 4.70
N THR A 86 -0.03 21.15 4.76
CA THR A 86 -1.28 20.85 5.46
C THR A 86 -2.32 20.31 4.50
N LEU A 87 -2.73 19.06 4.72
CA LEU A 87 -3.82 18.44 4.01
C LEU A 87 -5.16 18.82 4.65
N LYS A 88 -6.04 19.43 3.86
CA LYS A 88 -7.44 19.65 4.21
C LYS A 88 -8.31 18.69 3.41
N LEU A 89 -8.88 17.70 4.09
CA LEU A 89 -9.70 16.69 3.46
C LEU A 89 -11.19 17.04 3.62
N PRO A 90 -11.95 17.14 2.52
CA PRO A 90 -13.38 17.41 2.57
C PRO A 90 -14.18 16.22 3.13
N ILE A 91 -15.50 16.31 3.04
CA ILE A 91 -16.40 15.19 3.36
C ILE A 91 -16.06 13.99 2.45
N ALA A 92 -16.20 12.78 2.99
CA ALA A 92 -15.97 11.56 2.23
C ALA A 92 -16.89 11.49 1.01
N ALA A 93 -16.31 11.20 -0.15
CA ALA A 93 -17.05 10.97 -1.39
C ALA A 93 -17.89 9.69 -1.30
N GLN A 94 -17.41 8.68 -0.58
CA GLN A 94 -18.15 7.45 -0.33
C GLN A 94 -17.92 6.97 1.10
N ILE A 95 -19.00 6.51 1.74
CA ILE A 95 -18.97 5.83 3.04
C ILE A 95 -19.64 4.48 2.86
N VAL A 96 -18.88 3.40 3.08
CA VAL A 96 -19.34 2.02 2.90
C VAL A 96 -19.38 1.32 4.24
N GLU A 97 -20.48 0.65 4.56
CA GLU A 97 -20.56 -0.20 5.74
C GLU A 97 -19.69 -1.45 5.60
N MET A 98 -18.91 -1.73 6.63
CA MET A 98 -18.08 -2.92 6.69
C MET A 98 -18.88 -4.06 7.29
N ARG A 99 -19.20 -5.06 6.45
CA ARG A 99 -19.80 -6.29 6.94
C ARG A 99 -18.81 -7.05 7.83
N PRO A 100 -19.21 -7.49 9.03
CA PRO A 100 -18.36 -8.37 9.82
C PRO A 100 -18.09 -9.64 9.02
N LYS A 101 -16.82 -10.04 8.97
CA LYS A 101 -16.44 -11.29 8.32
C LYS A 101 -16.78 -12.45 9.26
N ILE A 102 -18.05 -12.82 9.33
CA ILE A 102 -18.50 -14.01 10.03
C ILE A 102 -17.97 -15.21 9.23
N ARG A 103 -16.98 -15.90 9.79
CA ARG A 103 -16.50 -17.16 9.20
C ARG A 103 -17.23 -18.32 9.85
N THR A 104 -17.77 -19.21 9.03
CA THR A 104 -18.29 -20.49 9.53
C THR A 104 -17.16 -21.32 10.15
N PRO A 105 -17.45 -22.27 11.06
CA PRO A 105 -16.45 -23.19 11.61
C PRO A 105 -15.64 -23.90 10.52
N GLU A 106 -16.31 -24.37 9.47
CA GLU A 106 -15.67 -24.99 8.31
C GLU A 106 -14.69 -24.05 7.59
N GLN A 107 -15.06 -22.78 7.40
CA GLN A 107 -14.18 -21.79 6.79
C GLN A 107 -12.95 -21.48 7.66
N LYS A 108 -13.09 -21.58 9.00
CA LYS A 108 -11.94 -21.46 9.92
C LYS A 108 -11.02 -22.67 9.77
N LEU A 109 -11.56 -23.89 9.76
CA LEU A 109 -10.79 -25.13 9.61
C LEU A 109 -10.02 -25.14 8.28
N ARG A 110 -10.72 -24.90 7.16
CA ARG A 110 -10.11 -24.85 5.83
C ARG A 110 -8.99 -23.83 5.73
N ARG A 111 -9.11 -22.69 6.41
CA ARG A 111 -8.04 -21.69 6.46
C ARG A 111 -6.82 -22.19 7.24
N GLN A 112 -7.03 -22.86 8.37
CA GLN A 112 -5.95 -23.44 9.16
C GLN A 112 -5.19 -24.51 8.35
N GLU A 113 -5.91 -25.39 7.66
CA GLU A 113 -5.32 -26.39 6.75
C GLU A 113 -4.48 -25.74 5.65
N LEU A 114 -5.01 -24.69 5.01
CA LEU A 114 -4.30 -23.92 3.99
C LEU A 114 -3.03 -23.25 4.54
N GLU A 115 -3.07 -22.71 5.76
CA GLU A 115 -1.91 -22.11 6.41
C GLU A 115 -0.86 -23.17 6.76
N GLN A 116 -1.27 -24.36 7.22
CA GLN A 116 -0.37 -25.48 7.45
C GLN A 116 0.30 -25.97 6.16
N LEU A 117 -0.46 -26.12 5.07
CA LEU A 117 0.07 -26.49 3.76
C LEU A 117 1.08 -25.46 3.24
N LYS A 118 0.79 -24.17 3.40
CA LYS A 118 1.74 -23.09 3.04
C LYS A 118 3.02 -23.16 3.86
N ARG A 119 2.93 -23.42 5.17
CA ARG A 119 4.11 -23.61 6.04
C ARG A 119 4.94 -24.82 5.61
N LYS A 120 4.30 -25.97 5.35
CA LYS A 120 4.99 -27.18 4.85
C LYS A 120 5.71 -26.93 3.51
N ARG A 121 5.06 -26.22 2.57
CA ARG A 121 5.67 -25.85 1.28
C ARG A 121 6.91 -24.96 1.47
N LYS A 122 6.83 -23.92 2.30
CA LYS A 122 7.96 -23.04 2.60
C LYS A 122 9.13 -23.81 3.24
N ALA A 123 8.85 -24.71 4.18
CA ALA A 123 9.87 -25.54 4.82
C ALA A 123 10.59 -26.45 3.82
N ARG A 124 9.85 -27.10 2.91
CA ARG A 124 10.44 -27.91 1.83
C ARG A 124 11.32 -27.07 0.91
N GLN A 125 10.84 -25.89 0.50
CA GLN A 125 11.58 -24.98 -0.38
C GLN A 125 12.89 -24.50 0.26
N LYS A 126 12.89 -24.19 1.56
CA LYS A 126 14.10 -23.85 2.32
C LYS A 126 15.08 -25.03 2.39
N LYS A 127 14.57 -26.26 2.58
CA LYS A 127 15.41 -27.48 2.62
C LYS A 127 16.10 -27.77 1.28
N THR A 128 15.45 -27.47 0.15
CA THR A 128 16.07 -27.59 -1.18
C THR A 128 17.12 -26.52 -1.46
N MET A 129 16.95 -25.28 -0.97
CA MET A 129 17.95 -24.22 -1.15
C MET A 129 19.21 -24.41 -0.30
N ASN A 130 19.12 -25.13 0.83
CA ASN A 130 20.26 -25.45 1.70
C ASN A 130 21.02 -26.73 1.28
N ARG A 131 20.65 -27.38 0.17
CA ARG A 131 21.51 -28.43 -0.40
C ARG A 131 22.58 -27.71 -1.23
N GLU A 132 23.81 -27.71 -0.74
CA GLU A 132 24.99 -27.28 -1.49
C GLU A 132 25.06 -28.08 -2.80
N GLY A 133 24.59 -27.46 -3.88
CA GLY A 133 24.78 -27.98 -5.21
C GLY A 133 26.19 -27.61 -5.66
N THR A 134 27.10 -28.58 -5.73
CA THR A 134 28.38 -28.40 -6.42
C THR A 134 28.07 -28.14 -7.89
N ILE A 135 28.30 -26.91 -8.36
CA ILE A 135 28.12 -26.54 -9.77
C ILE A 135 29.26 -27.20 -10.56
N ILE A 136 28.98 -28.35 -11.18
CA ILE A 136 29.89 -28.99 -12.12
C ILE A 136 29.54 -28.47 -13.53
N GLY A 137 30.25 -27.45 -13.97
CA GLY A 137 30.26 -26.97 -15.36
C GLY A 137 29.08 -26.07 -15.77
N GLY A 138 29.41 -24.83 -16.15
CA GLY A 138 28.50 -23.89 -16.82
C GLY A 138 28.41 -22.53 -16.13
N ARG A 139 28.65 -21.44 -16.89
CA ARG A 139 28.38 -20.07 -16.41
C ARG A 139 26.87 -19.91 -16.24
N ILE A 140 26.42 -19.60 -15.02
CA ILE A 140 25.02 -19.28 -14.72
C ILE A 140 24.66 -18.03 -15.53
N MET A 141 23.70 -18.14 -16.45
CA MET A 141 23.04 -16.98 -17.06
C MET A 141 22.46 -16.12 -15.92
N PRO A 142 22.72 -14.80 -15.89
CA PRO A 142 22.18 -13.94 -14.85
C PRO A 142 20.66 -14.07 -14.86
N THR A 143 20.11 -14.56 -13.75
CA THR A 143 18.67 -14.62 -13.56
C THR A 143 18.19 -13.18 -13.54
N LEU A 144 17.59 -12.73 -14.64
CA LEU A 144 16.83 -11.48 -14.71
C LEU A 144 15.73 -11.61 -13.66
N ASN A 145 16.04 -11.08 -12.49
CA ASN A 145 15.14 -10.90 -11.39
C ASN A 145 13.95 -10.15 -12.00
N ARG A 146 12.82 -10.84 -12.15
CA ARG A 146 11.55 -10.27 -12.60
C ARG A 146 11.13 -9.25 -11.54
N GLN A 147 11.79 -8.10 -11.53
CA GLN A 147 11.30 -6.90 -10.87
C GLN A 147 9.94 -6.67 -11.49
N ARG A 148 8.91 -6.91 -10.68
CA ARG A 148 7.53 -6.57 -10.99
C ARG A 148 7.43 -5.05 -10.99
N TYR A 149 8.00 -4.40 -12.00
CA TYR A 149 7.57 -3.06 -12.34
C TYR A 149 6.16 -3.21 -12.90
N ARG A 150 5.16 -2.71 -12.16
CA ARG A 150 3.95 -2.25 -12.81
C ARG A 150 4.33 -0.96 -13.55
N GLN A 151 4.88 -1.10 -14.75
CA GLN A 151 4.97 0.03 -15.67
C GLN A 151 3.56 0.29 -16.20
N TYR A 152 2.90 1.29 -15.62
CA TYR A 152 1.85 1.98 -16.35
C TYR A 152 2.56 2.89 -17.36
N GLY A 153 2.38 2.62 -18.66
CA GLY A 153 2.62 3.61 -19.72
C GLY A 153 4.04 3.75 -20.29
N VAL A 154 4.92 2.75 -20.24
CA VAL A 154 6.24 2.85 -20.93
C VAL A 154 6.24 1.95 -22.18
N GLN A 155 6.22 2.58 -23.36
CA GLN A 155 6.44 1.91 -24.64
C GLN A 155 7.95 1.77 -24.85
N VAL A 156 8.48 0.56 -24.67
CA VAL A 156 9.91 0.29 -24.87
C VAL A 156 10.16 0.14 -26.38
N LEU A 157 10.76 1.17 -26.99
CA LEU A 157 11.36 1.07 -28.32
C LEU A 157 12.61 0.19 -28.23
N MET A 158 12.54 -1.03 -28.78
CA MET A 158 13.73 -1.85 -28.99
C MET A 158 14.54 -1.25 -30.15
N LYS A 159 15.76 -0.78 -29.87
CA LYS A 159 16.75 -0.52 -30.92
C LYS A 159 17.37 -1.84 -31.34
N GLY A 160 17.20 -2.18 -32.61
CA GLY A 160 17.86 -3.30 -33.27
C GLY A 160 19.37 -3.07 -33.39
N GLY A 161 20.09 -4.18 -33.29
CA GLY A 161 21.48 -4.36 -33.68
C GLY A 161 21.62 -5.77 -34.23
#